data_AF-A0A285J9T2-F1
#
_entry.id   AF-A0A285J9T2-F1
#
_cell.length_a   1.000
_cell.length_b   1.000
_cell.length_c   1.000
_cell.angle_alpha   90.00
_cell.angle_beta   90.00
_cell.angle_gamma   90.00
#
_symmetry.space_group_name_H-M   'P 1'
#
loop_
_entity.id
_entity.type
_entity.pdbx_description
1 polymer ?
#
loop_
_entity_poly.entity_id
_entity_poly.type
_entity_poly.pdbx_seq_one_letter_code
_entity_poly.pdbx_strand_id
1 'polypeptide(L)'
;MALKVKVNKRVLTVAAIAALVIIALVVSRGRDGGDGPGTLDSPAAQACSDFNAGYAKAKSESSRLALADKVSASTMKTDNDAISNAAMKVGDAANESNAEWKSAGDAMLKACRDAGWSS
;
A
#
# COMPACT_ATOMS: atom_id res chain seq x y z
N MET A 1 -19.08 -34.11 13.52
CA MET A 1 -18.30 -33.83 14.74
C MET A 1 -18.54 -32.37 15.11
N ALA A 2 -19.24 -32.09 16.22
CA ALA A 2 -19.59 -30.72 16.60
C ALA A 2 -18.41 -30.06 17.32
N LEU A 3 -17.79 -29.05 16.70
CA LEU A 3 -16.79 -28.22 17.38
C LEU A 3 -17.50 -27.36 18.43
N LYS A 4 -17.34 -27.75 19.70
CA LYS A 4 -17.82 -26.98 20.86
C LYS A 4 -16.82 -25.84 21.09
N VAL A 5 -16.96 -24.75 20.34
CA VAL A 5 -16.11 -23.56 20.51
C VAL A 5 -16.49 -22.89 21.83
N LYS A 6 -15.63 -23.02 22.85
CA LYS A 6 -15.76 -22.28 24.10
C LYS A 6 -15.26 -20.85 23.85
N VAL A 7 -16.19 -19.98 23.47
CA VAL A 7 -15.87 -18.60 23.10
C VAL A 7 -15.56 -17.80 24.36
N ASN A 8 -14.28 -17.56 24.63
CA ASN A 8 -13.85 -16.65 25.69
C ASN A 8 -14.18 -15.21 25.28
N LYS A 9 -14.63 -14.39 26.23
CA LYS A 9 -14.98 -12.97 26.00
C LYS A 9 -13.89 -12.21 25.24
N ARG A 10 -12.61 -12.51 25.52
CA ARG A 10 -11.44 -11.95 24.82
C ARG A 10 -11.33 -12.38 23.35
N VAL A 11 -11.66 -13.63 23.04
CA VAL A 11 -11.68 -14.15 21.64
C VAL A 11 -12.82 -13.52 20.87
N LEU A 12 -13.97 -13.29 21.52
CA LEU A 12 -15.10 -12.58 20.92
C LEU A 12 -14.74 -11.12 20.59
N THR A 13 -14.04 -10.42 21.51
CA THR A 13 -13.61 -9.03 21.30
C THR A 13 -12.58 -8.92 20.17
N VAL A 14 -11.58 -9.80 20.14
CA VAL A 14 -10.55 -9.80 19.08
C VAL A 14 -11.17 -10.11 17.71
N ALA A 15 -12.09 -11.08 17.64
CA ALA A 15 -12.79 -11.40 16.40
C ALA A 15 -13.68 -10.24 15.91
N ALA A 16 -14.33 -9.51 16.83
CA ALA A 16 -15.15 -8.35 16.47
C ALA A 16 -14.31 -7.19 15.93
N ILE A 17 -13.13 -6.92 16.52
CA ILE A 17 -12.21 -5.89 16.02
C ILE A 17 -11.66 -6.28 14.64
N ALA A 18 -11.25 -7.53 14.47
CA ALA A 18 -10.77 -8.02 13.17
C ALA A 18 -11.85 -7.91 12.08
N ALA A 19 -13.11 -8.23 12.40
CA ALA A 19 -14.23 -8.08 11.46
C ALA A 19 -14.49 -6.61 11.08
N LEU A 20 -14.37 -5.67 12.03
CA LEU A 20 -14.53 -4.24 11.76
C LEU A 20 -13.42 -3.69 10.85
N VAL A 21 -12.18 -4.12 11.04
CA VAL A 21 -11.06 -3.75 10.15
C VAL A 21 -11.29 -4.27 8.73
N ILE A 22 -11.79 -5.50 8.59
CA ILE A 22 -12.11 -6.08 7.28
C ILE A 22 -13.26 -5.31 6.61
N ILE A 23 -14.32 -4.95 7.33
CA ILE A 23 -15.44 -4.19 6.77
C ILE A 23 -14.99 -2.78 6.37
N ALA A 24 -14.15 -2.12 7.17
CA ALA A 24 -13.56 -0.83 6.80
C ALA A 24 -12.73 -0.94 5.51
N LEU A 25 -11.90 -1.99 5.37
CA LEU A 25 -11.13 -2.26 4.16
C LEU A 25 -12.00 -2.54 2.93
N VAL A 26 -13.16 -3.17 3.09
CA VAL A 26 -14.09 -3.47 2.00
C VAL A 26 -14.91 -2.24 1.59
N VAL A 27 -15.33 -1.41 2.54
CA VAL A 27 -16.06 -0.16 2.25
C VAL A 27 -15.15 0.90 1.62
N SER A 28 -13.88 0.99 2.03
CA SER A 28 -12.87 1.81 1.34
C SER A 28 -12.56 1.31 -0.07
N ARG A 29 -12.81 0.04 -0.39
CA ARG A 29 -12.61 -0.55 -1.72
C ARG A 29 -13.84 -0.41 -2.64
N GLY A 30 -14.98 -0.02 -2.09
CA GLY A 30 -16.26 0.08 -2.81
C GLY A 30 -16.60 1.47 -3.35
N ARG A 31 -15.68 2.44 -3.24
CA ARG A 31 -15.91 3.85 -3.61
C ARG A 31 -15.04 4.36 -4.75
N ASP A 32 -14.32 3.48 -5.45
CA ASP A 32 -13.62 3.77 -6.69
C ASP A 32 -14.56 3.54 -7.89
N GLY A 33 -15.48 4.48 -8.08
CA GLY A 33 -16.16 4.61 -9.38
C GLY A 33 -15.26 5.43 -10.31
N GLY A 34 -14.38 4.79 -11.07
CA GLY A 34 -13.64 5.49 -12.14
C GLY A 34 -12.39 4.83 -12.71
N ASP A 35 -11.58 4.13 -11.91
CA ASP A 35 -10.16 3.98 -12.27
C ASP A 35 -9.77 2.59 -12.80
N GLY A 36 -9.43 2.52 -14.09
CA GLY A 36 -8.45 1.55 -14.57
C GLY A 36 -7.08 1.82 -13.92
N PRO A 37 -6.02 1.05 -14.21
CA PRO A 37 -4.70 1.23 -13.58
C PRO A 37 -3.99 2.59 -13.89
N GLY A 38 -4.69 3.53 -14.52
CA GLY A 38 -4.15 4.74 -15.11
C GLY A 38 -3.21 4.43 -16.28
N THR A 39 -2.85 5.46 -17.05
CA THR A 39 -1.74 5.35 -18.00
C THR A 39 -0.44 5.61 -17.24
N LEU A 40 0.63 4.88 -17.57
CA LEU A 40 1.95 5.18 -17.03
C LEU A 40 2.51 6.44 -17.71
N ASP A 41 2.34 7.59 -17.08
CA ASP A 41 3.02 8.82 -17.48
C ASP A 41 4.48 8.85 -17.00
N SER A 42 5.24 9.84 -17.48
CA SER A 42 6.67 10.00 -17.13
C SER A 42 6.93 10.13 -15.62
N PRO A 43 6.20 11.00 -14.87
CA PRO A 43 6.34 11.06 -13.42
C PRO A 43 6.01 9.74 -12.71
N ALA A 44 4.95 9.03 -13.12
CA ALA A 44 4.64 7.70 -12.60
C ALA A 44 5.75 6.68 -12.87
N ALA A 45 6.29 6.64 -14.09
CA ALA A 45 7.39 5.74 -14.45
C ALA A 45 8.66 6.03 -13.62
N GLN A 46 8.94 7.32 -13.38
CA GLN A 46 10.06 7.72 -12.53
C GLN A 46 9.83 7.29 -11.08
N ALA A 47 8.63 7.52 -10.53
CA ALA A 47 8.27 7.09 -9.19
C ALA A 47 8.43 5.57 -9.00
N CYS A 48 7.96 4.77 -9.97
CA CYS A 48 8.12 3.32 -9.98
C CYS A 48 9.59 2.89 -10.02
N SER A 49 10.39 3.55 -10.85
CA SER A 49 11.84 3.26 -10.99
C SER A 49 12.61 3.61 -9.72
N ASP A 50 12.33 4.78 -9.15
CA ASP A 50 12.95 5.26 -7.92
C ASP A 50 12.57 4.39 -6.72
N PHE A 51 11.29 4.00 -6.61
CA PHE A 51 10.84 3.08 -5.59
C PHE A 51 11.52 1.72 -5.71
N ASN A 52 11.52 1.10 -6.90
CA ASN A 52 12.14 -0.20 -7.12
C ASN A 52 13.65 -0.20 -6.80
N ALA A 53 14.37 0.84 -7.21
CA ALA A 53 15.80 0.97 -6.95
C ALA A 53 16.15 1.22 -5.47
N GLY A 54 15.24 1.85 -4.73
CA GLY A 54 15.42 2.20 -3.31
C GLY A 54 14.87 1.18 -2.33
N TYR A 55 13.82 0.44 -2.69
CA TYR A 55 13.04 -0.39 -1.76
C TYR A 55 13.87 -1.47 -1.06
N ALA A 56 14.72 -2.18 -1.80
CA ALA A 56 15.61 -3.19 -1.22
C ALA A 56 16.70 -2.60 -0.29
N LYS A 57 17.01 -1.31 -0.44
CA LYS A 57 18.02 -0.58 0.33
C LYS A 57 17.42 0.11 1.56
N ALA A 58 16.12 0.41 1.54
CA ALA A 58 15.38 1.08 2.60
C ALA A 58 15.03 0.15 3.77
N LYS A 59 16.07 -0.30 4.51
CA LYS A 59 15.91 -1.23 5.64
C LYS A 59 15.60 -0.53 6.96
N SER A 60 16.14 0.66 7.16
CA SER A 60 15.94 1.50 8.35
C SER A 60 14.78 2.46 8.14
N GLU A 61 14.08 2.84 9.22
CA GLU A 61 12.97 3.82 9.21
C GLU A 61 13.34 5.10 8.46
N SER A 62 14.48 5.72 8.78
CA SER A 62 14.93 6.94 8.11
C SER A 62 15.14 6.75 6.60
N SER A 63 15.57 5.56 6.17
CA SER A 63 15.74 5.23 4.75
C SER A 63 14.41 4.97 4.05
N ARG A 64 13.40 4.46 4.77
CA ARG A 64 12.03 4.29 4.27
C ARG A 64 11.35 5.62 4.07
N LEU A 65 11.44 6.51 5.06
CA LEU A 65 10.92 7.87 4.98
C LEU A 65 11.55 8.64 3.82
N ALA A 66 12.88 8.62 3.70
CA ALA A 66 13.56 9.27 2.57
C ALA A 66 13.15 8.70 1.20
N LEU A 67 12.91 7.39 1.11
CA LEU A 67 12.41 6.78 -0.12
C LEU A 67 10.97 7.20 -0.40
N ALA A 68 10.11 7.19 0.60
CA ALA A 68 8.72 7.58 0.47
C ALA A 68 8.55 9.06 0.09
N ASP A 69 9.35 9.95 0.68
CA ASP A 69 9.39 11.37 0.31
C ASP A 69 9.79 11.55 -1.16
N LYS A 70 10.84 10.85 -1.61
CA LYS A 70 11.30 10.90 -3.00
C LYS A 70 10.23 10.43 -3.98
N VAL A 71 9.56 9.33 -3.64
CA VAL A 71 8.52 8.73 -4.48
C VAL A 71 7.28 9.61 -4.50
N SER A 72 6.86 10.14 -3.36
CA SER A 72 5.75 11.10 -3.26
C SER A 72 6.01 12.37 -4.06
N ALA A 73 7.23 12.91 -4.01
CA ALA A 73 7.62 14.06 -4.81
C ALA A 73 7.55 13.78 -6.32
N SER A 74 7.82 12.54 -6.73
CA SER A 74 7.73 12.10 -8.13
C SER A 74 6.28 11.92 -8.58
N THR A 75 5.39 11.46 -7.69
CA THR A 75 3.97 11.28 -8.00
C THR A 75 3.14 12.56 -7.92
N MET A 76 3.64 13.66 -7.33
CA MET A 76 2.89 14.94 -7.31
C MET A 76 2.53 15.50 -8.69
N LYS A 77 3.17 15.01 -9.76
CA LYS A 77 2.95 15.47 -11.14
C LYS A 77 2.32 14.42 -12.05
N THR A 78 1.95 13.27 -11.49
CA THR A 78 1.32 12.18 -12.26
C THR A 78 -0.19 12.39 -12.35
N ASP A 79 -0.76 11.96 -13.47
CA ASP A 79 -2.21 11.84 -13.63
C ASP A 79 -2.68 10.41 -13.28
N ASN A 80 -1.78 9.56 -12.77
CA ASN A 80 -2.07 8.19 -12.37
C ASN A 80 -2.42 8.11 -10.88
N ASP A 81 -3.72 8.22 -10.58
CA ASP A 81 -4.24 8.18 -9.21
C ASP A 81 -3.91 6.86 -8.49
N ALA A 82 -3.85 5.74 -9.20
CA ALA A 82 -3.51 4.44 -8.62
C ALA A 82 -2.06 4.42 -8.06
N ILE A 83 -1.10 4.94 -8.83
CA ILE A 83 0.30 5.06 -8.41
C ILE A 83 0.47 6.14 -7.34
N SER A 84 -0.22 7.28 -7.46
CA SER A 84 -0.20 8.34 -6.46
C SER A 84 -0.72 7.86 -5.10
N ASN A 85 -1.87 7.18 -5.07
CA ASN A 85 -2.44 6.61 -3.85
C ASN A 85 -1.55 5.50 -3.25
N ALA A 86 -0.92 4.68 -4.09
CA ALA A 86 0.04 3.68 -3.62
C ALA A 86 1.30 4.31 -3.00
N ALA A 87 1.82 5.40 -3.59
CA ALA A 87 2.93 6.17 -3.04
C ALA A 87 2.60 6.79 -1.68
N MET A 88 1.39 7.34 -1.52
CA MET A 88 0.93 7.85 -0.22
C MET A 88 0.91 6.76 0.86
N LYS A 89 0.40 5.57 0.53
CA LYS A 89 0.39 4.41 1.46
C LYS A 89 1.79 3.95 1.84
N VAL A 90 2.77 4.06 0.93
CA VAL A 90 4.18 3.81 1.23
C VAL A 90 4.72 4.84 2.22
N GLY A 91 4.34 6.12 2.07
CA GLY A 91 4.64 7.18 3.04
C GLY A 91 4.07 6.89 4.43
N ASP A 92 2.79 6.56 4.50
CA ASP A 92 2.14 6.21 5.77
C ASP A 92 2.82 5.01 6.44
N ALA A 93 3.16 3.98 5.65
CA ALA A 93 3.81 2.77 6.17
C ALA A 93 5.31 2.91 6.46
N ALA A 94 5.95 4.03 6.11
CA ALA A 94 7.39 4.20 6.25
C ALA A 94 7.86 4.23 7.71
N ASN A 95 7.00 4.69 8.62
CA ASN A 95 7.22 4.74 10.06
C ASN A 95 6.54 3.59 10.83
N GLU A 96 5.85 2.71 10.11
CA GLU A 96 5.15 1.56 10.69
C GLU A 96 6.07 0.33 10.76
N SER A 97 5.55 -0.81 11.22
CA SER A 97 6.35 -2.04 11.31
C SER A 97 6.85 -2.51 9.94
N ASN A 98 7.89 -3.35 9.95
CA ASN A 98 8.47 -3.93 8.73
C ASN A 98 7.43 -4.66 7.86
N ALA A 99 6.38 -5.22 8.48
CA ALA A 99 5.32 -5.91 7.77
C ALA A 99 4.43 -4.94 7.00
N GLU A 100 4.02 -3.81 7.60
CA GLU A 100 3.29 -2.74 6.91
C GLU A 100 4.13 -2.13 5.78
N TRP A 101 5.40 -1.80 6.04
CA TRP A 101 6.32 -1.31 5.01
C TRP A 101 6.39 -2.25 3.82
N LYS A 102 6.54 -3.56 4.10
CA LYS A 102 6.64 -4.56 3.05
C LYS A 102 5.34 -4.68 2.25
N SER A 103 4.20 -4.71 2.94
CA SER A 103 2.89 -4.79 2.32
C SER A 103 2.60 -3.60 1.41
N ALA A 104 2.89 -2.38 1.89
CA ALA A 104 2.73 -1.16 1.10
C ALA A 104 3.66 -1.13 -0.12
N GLY A 105 4.92 -1.56 0.05
CA GLY A 105 5.87 -1.63 -1.07
C GLY A 105 5.49 -2.67 -2.12
N ASP A 106 5.00 -3.84 -1.70
CA ASP A 106 4.52 -4.86 -2.63
C ASP A 106 3.28 -4.35 -3.41
N ALA A 107 2.41 -3.57 -2.76
CA ALA A 107 1.26 -2.90 -3.40
C ALA A 107 1.68 -1.80 -4.39
N MET A 108 2.68 -0.97 -4.06
CA MET A 108 3.24 0.04 -4.96
C MET A 108 3.82 -0.60 -6.23
N LEU A 109 4.66 -1.63 -6.08
CA LEU A 109 5.22 -2.34 -7.23
C LEU A 109 4.14 -3.04 -8.06
N LYS A 110 3.04 -3.48 -7.44
CA LYS A 110 1.89 -4.01 -8.15
C LYS A 110 1.19 -2.92 -8.97
N ALA A 111 0.91 -1.76 -8.39
CA ALA A 111 0.31 -0.63 -9.10
C ALA A 111 1.15 -0.21 -10.32
N CYS A 112 2.48 -0.16 -10.16
CA CYS A 112 3.41 0.10 -11.26
C CYS A 112 3.26 -0.92 -12.41
N ARG A 113 3.26 -2.22 -12.11
CA ARG A 113 3.10 -3.27 -13.13
C ARG A 113 1.73 -3.24 -13.79
N ASP A 114 0.68 -3.00 -13.02
CA ASP A 114 -0.70 -2.91 -13.52
C ASP A 114 -0.86 -1.70 -14.47
N ALA A 115 -0.12 -0.61 -14.24
CA ALA A 115 -0.03 0.55 -15.14
C ALA A 115 0.85 0.33 -16.38
N GLY A 116 1.54 -0.81 -16.49
CA GLY A 116 2.40 -1.16 -17.62
C GLY A 116 3.89 -0.84 -17.44
N TRP A 117 4.33 -0.47 -16.24
CA TRP A 117 5.76 -0.29 -15.96
C TRP A 117 6.49 -1.64 -15.99
N SER A 118 7.56 -1.70 -16.78
CA SER A 118 8.46 -2.85 -16.87
C SER A 118 9.84 -2.42 -16.38
N SER A 119 10.32 -3.08 -15.33
CA SER A 119 11.63 -2.85 -14.69
C SER A 119 12.79 -3.32 -15.55
#